data_AF-A0A1V5Z6R1-F1
#
_entry.id   AF-A0A1V5Z6R1-F1
#
_cell.length_a   1.000
_cell.length_b   1.000
_cell.length_c   1.000
_cell.angle_alpha   90.00
_cell.angle_beta   90.00
_cell.angle_gamma   90.00
#
_symmetry.space_group_name_H-M   'P 1'
#
loop_
_entity.id
_entity.type
_entity.pdbx_description
1 polymer ?
#
loop_
_entity_poly.entity_id
_entity_poly.type
_entity_poly.pdbx_seq_one_letter_code
_entity_poly.pdbx_strand_id
1 'polypeptide(L)'
;MNIDAEERVIRYLRHVLQGHPRSGQQYLDGLVAKGMTHAEVVSSVLIPARARIADLRKTHYINASDAKNALSVTNQAIARFSLAQKAYGVTSPTAVSAAM
;
A
#
# COMPACT_ATOMS: atom_id res chain seq x y z
N MET A 1 -11.71 -13.44 -7.63
CA MET A 1 -10.24 -13.55 -7.77
C MET A 1 -9.63 -13.47 -6.37
N ASN A 2 -9.52 -14.59 -5.66
CA ASN A 2 -8.95 -14.64 -4.30
C ASN A 2 -7.43 -14.76 -4.39
N ILE A 3 -6.75 -13.64 -4.66
CA ILE A 3 -5.32 -13.58 -4.36
C ILE A 3 -5.20 -13.53 -2.84
N ASP A 4 -4.46 -14.48 -2.28
CA ASP A 4 -4.19 -14.53 -0.85
C ASP A 4 -3.59 -13.20 -0.35
N ALA A 5 -3.94 -12.79 0.87
CA ALA A 5 -3.46 -11.53 1.43
C ALA A 5 -1.92 -11.46 1.46
N GLU A 6 -1.26 -12.58 1.77
CA GLU A 6 0.19 -12.67 1.79
C GLU A 6 0.80 -12.52 0.39
N GLU A 7 0.17 -13.11 -0.62
CA GLU A 7 0.65 -13.00 -2.00
C GLU A 7 0.59 -11.56 -2.51
N ARG A 8 -0.40 -10.76 -2.07
CA ARG A 8 -0.47 -9.33 -2.42
C ARG A 8 0.72 -8.55 -1.87
N VAL A 9 1.09 -8.84 -0.62
CA VAL A 9 2.26 -8.24 0.04
C VAL A 9 3.53 -8.62 -0.71
N ILE A 10 3.72 -9.90 -1.03
CA ILE A 10 4.92 -10.39 -1.74
C ILE A 10 5.04 -9.76 -3.13
N ARG A 11 3.94 -9.68 -3.89
CA ARG A 11 3.93 -9.06 -5.23
C ARG A 11 4.30 -7.58 -5.16
N TYR A 12 3.73 -6.83 -4.22
CA TYR A 12 4.11 -5.44 -4.01
C TYR A 12 5.59 -5.29 -3.65
N LEU A 13 6.07 -6.07 -2.68
CA LEU A 13 7.47 -6.03 -2.23
C LEU A 13 8.46 -6.33 -3.37
N ARG A 14 8.13 -7.27 -4.25
CA ARG A 14 8.95 -7.59 -5.42
C ARG A 14 9.19 -6.35 -6.27
N HIS A 15 8.15 -5.58 -6.57
CA HIS A 15 8.30 -4.35 -7.36
C HIS A 15 9.16 -3.30 -6.66
N VAL A 16 8.96 -3.11 -5.36
CA VAL A 16 9.69 -2.11 -4.59
C VAL A 16 11.17 -2.47 -4.44
N LEU A 17 11.47 -3.74 -4.13
CA LEU A 17 12.85 -4.21 -3.94
C LEU A 17 13.63 -4.35 -5.26
N GLN A 18 12.95 -4.56 -6.39
CA GLN A 18 13.57 -4.55 -7.72
C GLN A 18 13.83 -3.13 -8.26
N GLY A 19 13.55 -2.07 -7.49
CA GLY A 19 13.72 -0.70 -7.96
C GLY A 19 12.67 -0.25 -8.97
N HIS A 20 11.50 -0.90 -8.99
CA HIS A 20 10.36 -0.56 -9.86
C HIS A 20 9.17 0.02 -9.07
N PRO A 21 9.33 1.17 -8.38
CA PRO A 21 8.29 1.73 -7.51
C PRO A 21 7.03 2.14 -8.30
N ARG A 22 7.18 2.52 -9.58
CA ARG A 22 6.03 2.82 -10.46
C ARG A 22 5.15 1.60 -10.70
N SER A 23 5.75 0.44 -10.96
CA SER A 23 5.01 -0.81 -11.11
C SER A 23 4.34 -1.23 -9.80
N GLY A 24 5.01 -1.00 -8.66
CA GLY A 24 4.41 -1.18 -7.34
C GLY A 24 3.18 -0.30 -7.13
N GLN A 25 3.23 0.97 -7.56
CA GLN A 25 2.09 1.88 -7.48
C GLN A 25 0.93 1.44 -8.39
N GLN A 26 1.22 1.10 -9.66
CA GLN A 26 0.22 0.59 -10.60
C GLN A 26 -0.47 -0.67 -10.08
N TYR A 27 0.28 -1.54 -9.39
CA TYR A 27 -0.28 -2.71 -8.73
C TYR A 27 -1.30 -2.33 -7.63
N LEU A 28 -0.96 -1.38 -6.76
CA LEU A 28 -1.86 -0.90 -5.71
C LEU A 28 -3.11 -0.21 -6.30
N ASP A 29 -2.94 0.65 -7.30
CA ASP A 29 -4.05 1.30 -7.99
C ASP A 29 -4.96 0.26 -8.66
N GLY A 30 -4.39 -0.82 -9.21
CA GLY A 30 -5.12 -1.95 -9.75
C GLY A 30 -5.90 -2.75 -8.69
N LEU A 31 -5.46 -2.80 -7.43
CA LEU A 31 -6.23 -3.39 -6.33
C LEU A 31 -7.46 -2.55 -6.01
N VAL A 32 -7.31 -1.22 -6.04
CA VAL A 32 -8.42 -0.29 -5.84
C VAL A 32 -9.44 -0.40 -6.96
N ALA A 33 -8.97 -0.44 -8.21
CA ALA A 33 -9.84 -0.64 -9.37
C ALA A 33 -10.61 -1.98 -9.34
N LYS A 34 -10.10 -2.97 -8.61
CA LYS A 34 -10.76 -4.28 -8.38
C LYS A 34 -11.71 -4.28 -7.17
N GLY A 35 -11.90 -3.14 -6.51
CA GLY A 35 -12.87 -2.95 -5.44
C GLY A 35 -12.29 -2.92 -4.02
N MET A 36 -10.96 -2.99 -3.84
CA MET A 36 -10.38 -2.73 -2.51
C MET A 36 -10.45 -1.24 -2.19
N THR A 37 -10.88 -0.93 -0.97
CA THR A 37 -10.78 0.43 -0.46
C THR A 37 -9.32 0.82 -0.21
N HIS A 38 -9.05 2.12 -0.21
CA HIS A 38 -7.75 2.64 0.21
C HIS A 38 -7.35 2.16 1.62
N ALA A 39 -8.33 1.97 2.53
CA ALA A 39 -8.11 1.45 3.87
C ALA A 39 -7.59 0.02 3.86
N GLU A 40 -8.21 -0.84 3.05
CA GLU A 40 -7.82 -2.24 2.90
C GLU A 40 -6.46 -2.37 2.21
N VAL A 41 -6.16 -1.50 1.24
CA VAL A 41 -4.81 -1.49 0.62
C VAL A 41 -3.75 -1.12 1.66
N VAL A 42 -4.00 -0.11 2.50
CA VAL A 42 -3.06 0.28 3.56
C VAL A 42 -2.90 -0.84 4.59
N SER A 43 -4.00 -1.34 5.15
CA SER A 43 -4.00 -2.30 6.25
C SER A 43 -3.56 -3.70 5.83
N SER A 44 -3.96 -4.18 4.66
CA SER A 44 -3.70 -5.56 4.21
C SER A 44 -2.46 -5.70 3.33
N VAL A 45 -1.92 -4.61 2.77
CA VAL A 45 -0.74 -4.68 1.88
C VAL A 45 0.41 -3.82 2.40
N LEU A 46 0.19 -2.52 2.59
CA LEU A 46 1.30 -1.58 2.84
C LEU A 46 1.89 -1.67 4.24
N ILE A 47 1.06 -1.82 5.28
CA ILE A 47 1.53 -2.00 6.66
C ILE A 47 2.32 -3.32 6.80
N PRO A 48 1.80 -4.48 6.33
CA PRO A 48 2.56 -5.73 6.33
C PRO A 48 3.84 -5.66 5.50
N ALA A 49 3.80 -5.02 4.32
CA ALA A 49 4.99 -4.83 3.49
C ALA A 49 6.09 -4.05 4.21
N ARG A 50 5.72 -2.95 4.87
CA ARG A 50 6.64 -2.15 5.68
C ARG A 50 7.30 -2.97 6.80
N ALA A 51 6.52 -3.79 7.51
CA ALA A 51 7.04 -4.69 8.54
C ALA A 51 8.02 -5.71 7.94
N ARG A 52 7.65 -6.33 6.82
CA ARG A 52 8.50 -7.32 6.13
C ARG A 52 9.81 -6.73 5.64
N ILE A 53 9.84 -5.49 5.14
CA ILE A 53 11.08 -4.81 4.74
C ILE A 53 12.01 -4.63 5.96
N ALA A 54 11.45 -4.25 7.11
CA ALA A 54 12.21 -4.12 8.34
C ALA A 54 12.80 -5.47 8.78
N ASP A 55 12.04 -6.56 8.65
CA ASP A 55 12.51 -7.90 8.98
C ASP A 55 13.58 -8.40 8.00
N LEU A 56 13.39 -8.21 6.68
CA LEU A 56 14.39 -8.56 5.66
C LEU A 56 15.73 -7.85 5.89
N ARG A 57 15.70 -6.62 6.40
CA ARG A 57 16.90 -5.89 6.81
C ARG A 57 17.54 -6.53 8.04
N LYS A 58 16.75 -6.85 9.08
CA LYS A 58 17.26 -7.47 10.32
C LYS A 58 17.92 -8.82 10.05
N THR A 59 17.38 -9.59 9.11
CA THR A 59 17.92 -10.89 8.70
C THR A 59 18.98 -10.79 7.59
N HIS A 60 19.43 -9.58 7.23
CA HIS A 60 20.46 -9.33 6.22
C HIS A 60 20.15 -9.87 4.80
N TYR A 61 18.88 -10.12 4.45
CA TYR A 61 18.49 -10.51 3.09
C TYR A 61 18.57 -9.35 2.09
N ILE A 62 18.48 -8.11 2.58
CA ILE A 62 18.64 -6.89 1.79
C ILE A 62 19.61 -5.95 2.50
N ASN A 63 20.34 -5.14 1.73
CA ASN A 63 21.26 -4.16 2.31
C ASN A 63 20.49 -2.95 2.89
N ALA A 64 21.19 -2.13 3.68
CA ALA A 64 20.59 -0.98 4.35
C ALA A 64 20.04 0.08 3.37
N SER A 65 20.68 0.27 2.22
CA SER A 65 20.28 1.22 1.20
C SER A 65 18.97 0.80 0.53
N ASP A 66 18.85 -0.46 0.13
CA ASP A 66 17.64 -1.03 -0.47
C ASP A 66 16.48 -1.01 0.52
N ALA A 67 16.73 -1.38 1.77
CA ALA A 67 15.72 -1.30 2.83
C ALA A 67 15.25 0.14 3.04
N LYS A 68 16.16 1.12 3.07
CA LYS A 68 15.82 2.54 3.23
C LYS A 68 14.98 3.05 2.05
N ASN A 69 15.38 2.73 0.83
CA ASN A 69 14.66 3.12 -0.38
C ASN A 69 13.26 2.48 -0.41
N ALA A 70 13.17 1.19 -0.11
CA ALA A 70 11.91 0.46 -0.06
C ALA A 70 10.95 1.02 0.99
N LEU A 71 11.44 1.26 2.22
CA LEU A 71 10.66 1.90 3.28
C LEU A 71 10.18 3.30 2.89
N SER A 72 11.03 4.09 2.24
CA SER A 72 10.67 5.43 1.77
C SER A 72 9.51 5.36 0.75
N VAL A 73 9.61 4.49 -0.25
CA VAL A 73 8.56 4.29 -1.26
C VAL A 73 7.26 3.81 -0.61
N THR A 74 7.35 2.82 0.29
CA THR A 74 6.16 2.28 0.98
C THR A 74 5.49 3.33 1.88
N ASN A 75 6.28 4.16 2.58
CA ASN A 75 5.73 5.24 3.40
C ASN A 75 5.05 6.33 2.54
N GLN A 76 5.61 6.66 1.38
CA GLN A 76 4.98 7.58 0.43
C GLN A 76 3.66 7.02 -0.11
N ALA A 77 3.60 5.72 -0.41
CA ALA A 77 2.37 5.05 -0.83
C ALA A 77 1.30 5.12 0.28
N ILE A 78 1.67 4.82 1.54
CA ILE A 78 0.76 4.93 2.69
C ILE A 78 0.20 6.34 2.79
N ALA A 79 1.05 7.37 2.78
CA ALA A 79 0.62 8.76 2.87
C ALA A 79 -0.36 9.15 1.75
N ARG A 80 -0.12 8.70 0.52
CA ARG A 80 -1.01 8.96 -0.63
C ARG A 80 -2.38 8.31 -0.44
N PHE A 81 -2.42 7.05 -0.03
CA PHE A 81 -3.68 6.35 0.21
C PHE A 81 -4.43 6.92 1.41
N SER A 82 -3.74 7.36 2.46
CA SER A 82 -4.35 8.04 3.62
C SER A 82 -4.91 9.42 3.31
N LEU A 83 -4.23 10.21 2.45
CA LEU A 83 -4.77 11.48 1.98
C LEU A 83 -5.97 11.28 1.06
N ALA A 84 -5.93 10.28 0.18
CA ALA A 84 -7.07 9.90 -0.63
C ALA A 84 -8.26 9.53 0.29
N GLN A 85 -8.06 8.71 1.32
CA GLN A 85 -9.13 8.42 2.30
C GLN A 85 -9.75 9.70 2.90
N LYS A 86 -8.93 10.69 3.27
CA LYS A 86 -9.42 11.96 3.81
C LYS A 86 -10.27 12.72 2.77
N ALA A 87 -9.90 12.68 1.50
CA ALA A 87 -10.69 13.28 0.42
C ALA A 87 -12.01 12.53 0.14
N TYR A 88 -11.99 11.19 0.17
CA TYR A 88 -13.18 10.36 -0.03
C TYR A 88 -14.17 10.43 1.16
N GLY A 89 -13.69 10.63 2.39
CA GLY A 89 -14.56 10.86 3.55
C GLY A 89 -15.36 12.17 3.49
N VAL A 90 -14.97 13.11 2.64
CA VAL A 90 -15.70 14.38 2.42
C VAL A 90 -16.73 14.24 1.30
N THR A 91 -16.62 13.23 0.43
CA THR A 91 -17.48 13.05 -0.76
C THR A 91 -18.42 11.85 -0.69
N SER A 92 -18.57 11.20 0.47
CA SER A 92 -19.65 10.22 0.67
C SER A 92 -21.02 10.90 0.54
N PRO A 93 -21.87 10.51 -0.44
CA PRO A 93 -23.19 11.13 -0.66
C PRO A 93 -24.20 10.85 0.45
N THR A 94 -23.83 10.07 1.48
CA THR A 94 -24.68 9.77 2.64
C THR A 94 -24.80 10.94 3.62
N ALA A 95 -24.00 12.01 3.49
CA ALA A 95 -24.05 13.15 4.41
C ALA A 95 -25.09 14.23 4.01
N VAL A 96 -25.78 14.11 2.87
CA VAL A 96 -26.74 15.13 2.39
C VAL A 96 -28.20 14.79 2.72
N SER A 97 -28.51 13.62 3.30
CA SER A 97 -29.89 13.24 3.68
C SER A 97 -30.24 13.43 5.18
N ALA A 98 -29.51 14.25 5.93
CA ALA A 98 -29.83 14.55 7.34
C ALA A 98 -30.13 16.03 7.62
N ALA A 99 -30.41 16.81 6.57
CA ALA A 99 -30.91 18.18 6.68
C ALA A 99 -32.20 18.32 5.84
N MET A 100 -33.25 17.64 6.30
CA MET A 100 -34.65 17.98 6.00
C MET A 100 -35.33 18.31 7.33
#